data_AF-A0A2E8QPR7-F1
#
_entry.id   AF-A0A2E8QPR7-F1
#
_cell.length_a   1.000
_cell.length_b   1.000
_cell.length_c   1.000
_cell.angle_alpha   90.00
_cell.angle_beta   90.00
_cell.angle_gamma   90.00
#
_symmetry.space_group_name_H-M   'P 1'
#
loop_
_entity.id
_entity.type
_entity.pdbx_description
1 polymer ?
#
loop_
_entity_poly.entity_id
_entity_poly.type
_entity_poly.pdbx_seq_one_letter_code
_entity_poly.pdbx_strand_id
1 'polypeptide(L)'
;MTESSLYLFIAHPDVFGLSSEHWNEDLKACSHDILAAAEANQKPLEINGGGIRKLAERSGEETHPGFPLREFWETASDYRVTVVCNSDAHQPDHAMASIKECIQYAEELGLTIASDEQLGIKRM
;
A
#
# COMPACT_ATOMS: atom_id res chain seq x y z
N MET A 1 13.82 6.91 3.32
CA MET A 1 12.54 7.41 3.89
C MET A 1 12.14 6.63 5.14
N THR A 2 12.16 5.30 5.07
CA THR A 2 11.81 4.38 6.18
C THR A 2 12.69 4.55 7.43
N GLU A 3 13.97 4.89 7.29
CA GLU A 3 14.87 5.15 8.43
C GLU A 3 14.63 6.50 9.12
N SER A 4 13.86 7.39 8.50
CA SER A 4 13.62 8.71 9.05
C SER A 4 12.57 8.65 10.17
N SER A 5 12.80 9.39 11.25
CA SER A 5 11.78 9.64 12.27
C SER A 5 10.75 10.71 11.87
N LEU A 6 10.92 11.35 10.69
CA LEU A 6 10.01 12.39 10.20
C LEU A 6 8.65 11.84 9.73
N TYR A 7 8.60 10.56 9.35
CA TYR A 7 7.42 9.96 8.74
C TYR A 7 6.96 8.75 9.55
N LEU A 8 5.65 8.66 9.79
CA LEU A 8 5.05 7.55 10.53
C LEU A 8 4.84 6.33 9.66
N PHE A 9 4.45 6.52 8.40
CA PHE A 9 4.21 5.45 7.41
C PHE A 9 4.68 5.90 6.02
N ILE A 10 4.73 4.96 5.07
CA ILE A 10 5.09 5.24 3.68
C ILE A 10 3.82 5.24 2.82
N ALA A 11 3.54 6.36 2.17
CA ALA A 11 2.41 6.50 1.25
C ALA A 11 2.66 5.73 -0.05
N HIS A 12 1.61 5.08 -0.57
CA HIS A 12 1.54 4.34 -1.83
C HIS A 12 2.90 3.72 -2.27
N PRO A 13 3.46 2.77 -1.49
CA PRO A 13 4.84 2.31 -1.65
C PRO A 13 5.07 1.53 -2.95
N ASP A 14 4.00 1.01 -3.56
CA ASP A 14 4.00 0.22 -4.78
C ASP A 14 3.69 1.01 -6.05
N VAL A 15 3.57 2.35 -5.94
CA VAL A 15 3.31 3.22 -7.10
C VAL A 15 4.43 3.16 -8.15
N PHE A 16 5.65 2.79 -7.75
CA PHE A 16 6.76 2.58 -8.69
C PHE A 16 6.48 1.45 -9.70
N GLY A 17 5.57 0.53 -9.39
CA GLY A 17 5.07 -0.50 -10.31
C GLY A 17 4.54 0.06 -11.61
N LEU A 18 4.05 1.30 -11.60
CA LEU A 18 3.57 2.01 -12.79
C LEU A 18 4.69 2.41 -13.77
N SER A 19 5.95 2.22 -13.40
CA SER A 19 7.11 2.52 -14.27
C SER A 19 7.40 1.43 -15.30
N SER A 20 6.75 0.27 -15.21
CA SER A 20 6.91 -0.83 -16.16
C SER A 20 5.57 -1.48 -16.48
N GLU A 21 5.43 -1.91 -17.73
CA GLU A 21 4.25 -2.64 -18.19
C GLU A 21 4.17 -4.07 -17.61
N HIS A 22 5.29 -4.62 -17.15
CA HIS A 22 5.40 -6.00 -16.72
C HIS A 22 6.16 -6.11 -15.41
N TRP A 23 5.72 -7.04 -14.55
CA TRP A 23 6.49 -7.45 -13.38
C TRP A 23 7.80 -8.10 -13.82
N ASN A 24 8.93 -7.53 -13.38
CA ASN A 24 10.27 -7.94 -13.78
C ASN A 24 11.21 -8.03 -12.57
N GLU A 25 12.44 -8.50 -12.79
CA GLU A 25 13.41 -8.70 -11.70
C GLU A 25 13.81 -7.39 -11.00
N ASP A 26 13.84 -6.26 -11.70
CA ASP A 26 14.16 -4.95 -11.09
C ASP A 26 13.04 -4.50 -10.15
N LEU A 27 11.78 -4.65 -10.56
CA LEU A 27 10.61 -4.36 -9.72
C LEU A 27 10.56 -5.29 -8.50
N LYS A 28 10.88 -6.57 -8.70
CA LYS A 28 10.94 -7.55 -7.61
C LYS A 28 12.03 -7.21 -6.60
N ALA A 29 13.24 -6.89 -7.07
CA ALA A 29 14.34 -6.45 -6.21
C ALA A 29 13.97 -5.17 -5.43
N CYS A 30 13.41 -4.17 -6.12
CA CYS A 30 12.95 -2.94 -5.49
C CYS A 30 11.89 -3.20 -4.41
N SER A 31 10.95 -4.12 -4.68
CA SER A 31 9.92 -4.51 -3.71
C SER A 31 10.53 -5.11 -2.45
N HIS A 32 11.46 -6.06 -2.60
CA HIS A 32 12.15 -6.66 -1.46
C HIS A 32 12.94 -5.61 -0.65
N ASP A 33 13.60 -4.66 -1.30
CA ASP A 33 14.32 -3.57 -0.62
C ASP A 33 13.36 -2.68 0.19
N ILE A 34 12.23 -2.29 -0.39
CA ILE A 34 11.21 -1.48 0.29
C ILE A 34 10.62 -2.23 1.49
N LEU A 35 10.25 -3.50 1.30
CA LEU A 35 9.62 -4.33 2.34
C LEU A 35 10.59 -4.64 3.48
N ALA A 36 11.84 -4.99 3.17
CA ALA A 36 12.88 -5.21 4.18
C ALA A 36 13.15 -3.93 4.99
N ALA A 37 13.21 -2.77 4.33
CA ALA A 37 13.40 -1.50 5.02
C ALA A 37 12.19 -1.11 5.88
N ALA A 38 10.97 -1.41 5.43
CA ALA A 38 9.75 -1.17 6.20
C ALA A 38 9.67 -2.06 7.45
N GLU A 39 9.99 -3.35 7.31
CA GLU A 39 10.07 -4.30 8.43
C GLU A 39 11.13 -3.87 9.45
N ALA A 40 12.36 -3.59 8.99
CA ALA A 40 13.48 -3.23 9.86
C ALA A 40 13.22 -1.95 10.68
N ASN A 41 12.44 -1.02 10.13
CA ASN A 41 12.11 0.26 10.77
C ASN A 41 10.69 0.29 11.36
N GLN A 42 9.97 -0.83 11.32
CA GLN A 42 8.58 -0.97 11.76
C GLN A 42 7.66 0.12 11.20
N LYS A 43 7.87 0.51 9.94
CA LYS A 43 7.09 1.55 9.26
C LYS A 43 5.88 0.91 8.57
N PRO A 44 4.65 1.32 8.91
CA PRO A 44 3.49 0.90 8.15
C PRO A 44 3.56 1.34 6.69
N LEU A 45 2.94 0.54 5.84
CA LEU A 45 2.84 0.76 4.40
C LEU A 45 1.39 1.10 4.02
N GLU A 46 1.18 2.12 3.21
CA GLU A 46 -0.16 2.52 2.81
C GLU A 46 -0.72 1.61 1.72
N ILE A 47 -1.86 0.96 1.99
CA ILE A 47 -2.76 0.48 0.94
C ILE A 47 -3.64 1.66 0.56
N ASN A 48 -3.46 2.13 -0.67
CA ASN A 48 -4.08 3.35 -1.16
C ASN A 48 -5.37 3.03 -1.93
N GLY A 49 -6.49 3.44 -1.35
CA GLY A 49 -7.83 3.28 -1.90
C GLY A 49 -8.11 4.13 -3.14
N GLY A 50 -7.34 5.20 -3.34
CA GLY A 50 -7.35 5.96 -4.59
C GLY A 50 -6.92 5.11 -5.77
N GLY A 51 -5.91 4.27 -5.56
CA GLY A 51 -5.50 3.23 -6.50
C GLY A 51 -6.62 2.23 -6.80
N ILE A 52 -7.19 1.61 -5.75
CA ILE A 52 -8.25 0.60 -5.89
C ILE A 52 -9.42 1.13 -6.70
N ARG A 53 -9.85 2.38 -6.42
CA ARG A 53 -10.92 3.04 -7.17
C ARG A 53 -10.60 3.18 -8.66
N LYS A 54 -9.39 3.68 -8.99
CA LYS A 54 -8.95 3.84 -10.38
C LYS A 54 -8.84 2.51 -11.12
N LEU A 55 -8.44 1.44 -10.43
CA LEU A 55 -8.44 0.09 -10.98
C LEU A 55 -9.86 -0.40 -11.29
N ALA A 56 -10.80 -0.20 -10.37
CA ALA A 56 -12.20 -0.57 -10.56
C ALA A 56 -12.85 0.17 -11.76
N GLU A 57 -12.51 1.46 -11.96
CA GLU A 57 -12.95 2.27 -13.10
C GLU A 57 -12.44 1.75 -14.46
N ARG A 58 -11.33 1.01 -14.48
CA ARG A 58 -10.68 0.47 -15.69
C ARG A 58 -11.07 -0.99 -16.00
N SER A 59 -11.90 -1.61 -15.16
CA SER A 59 -12.28 -3.02 -15.33
C SER A 59 -12.94 -3.25 -16.70
N GLY A 60 -12.24 -3.95 -17.60
CA GLY A 60 -12.70 -4.25 -18.97
C GLY A 60 -11.74 -3.82 -20.08
N GLU A 61 -10.70 -3.05 -19.79
CA GLU A 61 -9.65 -2.68 -20.73
C GLU A 61 -8.39 -3.56 -20.52
N GLU A 62 -7.65 -3.91 -21.58
CA GLU A 62 -6.32 -4.53 -21.44
C GLU A 62 -5.35 -3.48 -20.90
N THR A 63 -5.36 -3.29 -19.58
CA THR A 63 -4.60 -2.21 -18.95
C THR A 63 -3.40 -2.72 -18.19
N HIS A 64 -2.30 -1.99 -18.39
CA HIS A 64 -1.16 -1.83 -17.51
C HIS A 64 -1.45 -2.22 -16.05
N PRO A 65 -0.55 -2.94 -15.36
CA PRO A 65 -0.72 -3.24 -13.94
C PRO A 65 -0.99 -1.92 -13.22
N GLY A 66 -2.21 -1.77 -12.70
CA GLY A 66 -2.57 -0.55 -11.97
C GLY A 66 -1.96 -0.57 -10.59
N PHE A 67 -2.55 0.22 -9.72
CA PHE A 67 -2.08 0.38 -8.35
C PHE A 67 -3.32 0.29 -7.45
N PRO A 68 -3.36 -0.53 -6.38
CA PRO A 68 -2.25 -1.30 -5.84
C PRO A 68 -1.72 -2.40 -6.77
N LEU A 69 -0.40 -2.58 -6.81
CA LEU A 69 0.30 -3.61 -7.58
C LEU A 69 0.23 -4.93 -6.82
N ARG A 70 -0.50 -5.91 -7.36
CA ARG A 70 -0.80 -7.17 -6.68
C ARG A 70 0.46 -7.91 -6.23
N GLU A 71 1.45 -8.02 -7.10
CA GLU A 71 2.69 -8.76 -6.89
C GLU A 71 3.52 -8.17 -5.72
N PHE A 72 3.51 -6.85 -5.55
CA PHE A 72 4.16 -6.20 -4.42
C PHE A 72 3.51 -6.62 -3.10
N TRP A 73 2.18 -6.61 -3.03
CA TRP A 73 1.45 -6.91 -1.80
C TRP A 73 1.41 -8.41 -1.47
N GLU A 74 1.42 -9.28 -2.49
CA GLU A 74 1.64 -10.71 -2.27
C GLU A 74 3.05 -10.94 -1.69
N THR A 75 4.07 -10.28 -2.22
CA THR A 75 5.43 -10.32 -1.65
C THR A 75 5.47 -9.76 -0.23
N ALA A 76 4.68 -8.73 0.07
CA ALA A 76 4.60 -8.13 1.40
C ALA A 76 4.12 -9.11 2.49
N SER A 77 3.34 -10.14 2.11
CA SER A 77 2.87 -11.16 3.05
C SER A 77 3.98 -12.03 3.64
N ASP A 78 5.16 -12.07 3.01
CA ASP A 78 6.36 -12.75 3.51
C ASP A 78 7.14 -11.94 4.57
N TYR A 79 6.74 -10.68 4.84
CA TYR A 79 7.42 -9.76 5.75
C TYR A 79 6.55 -9.41 6.96
N ARG A 80 7.18 -9.07 8.09
CA ARG A 80 6.51 -8.56 9.29
C ARG A 80 6.23 -7.07 9.18
N VAL A 81 5.50 -6.68 8.16
CA VAL A 81 5.03 -5.30 7.95
C VAL A 81 3.61 -5.13 8.47
N THR A 82 3.25 -3.88 8.73
CA THR A 82 1.86 -3.50 9.01
C THR A 82 1.38 -2.53 7.94
N VAL A 83 0.07 -2.42 7.76
CA VAL A 83 -0.51 -1.59 6.71
C VAL A 83 -1.48 -0.55 7.25
N VAL A 84 -1.58 0.57 6.55
CA VAL A 84 -2.58 1.61 6.81
C VAL A 84 -3.47 1.78 5.58
N CYS A 85 -4.78 1.86 5.77
CA CYS A 85 -5.72 2.07 4.68
C CYS A 85 -6.02 3.57 4.56
N ASN A 86 -5.82 4.15 3.37
CA ASN A 86 -6.04 5.57 3.13
C ASN A 86 -6.74 5.78 1.78
N SER A 87 -7.71 6.69 1.71
CA SER A 87 -8.54 6.91 0.51
C SER A 87 -7.86 7.72 -0.58
N ASP A 88 -6.81 8.46 -0.21
CA ASP A 88 -6.10 9.41 -1.09
C ASP A 88 -7.07 10.37 -1.81
N ALA A 89 -7.99 10.89 -1.01
CA ALA A 89 -9.11 11.68 -1.49
C ALA A 89 -8.67 13.06 -1.96
N HIS A 90 -8.95 13.37 -3.22
CA HIS A 90 -8.77 14.70 -3.82
C HIS A 90 -10.11 15.48 -3.92
N GLN A 91 -11.20 14.89 -3.44
CA GLN A 91 -12.54 15.48 -3.36
C GLN A 91 -13.20 15.04 -2.04
N PRO A 92 -14.02 15.87 -1.39
CA PRO A 92 -14.63 15.55 -0.09
C PRO A 92 -15.40 14.22 -0.07
N ASP A 93 -16.09 13.94 -1.16
CA ASP A 93 -16.95 12.78 -1.39
C ASP A 93 -16.13 11.47 -1.38
N HIS A 94 -14.83 11.56 -1.65
CA HIS A 94 -13.91 10.43 -1.65
C HIS A 94 -13.24 10.18 -0.30
N ALA A 95 -13.50 10.99 0.74
CA ALA A 95 -12.79 10.90 2.02
C ALA A 95 -12.78 9.49 2.63
N MET A 96 -13.88 8.74 2.49
CA MET A 96 -14.03 7.36 2.96
C MET A 96 -14.08 6.33 1.82
N ALA A 97 -13.90 6.77 0.57
CA ALA A 97 -14.00 5.88 -0.58
C ALA A 97 -12.90 4.81 -0.54
N SER A 98 -13.26 3.58 -0.91
CA SER A 98 -12.36 2.44 -1.04
C SER A 98 -11.68 1.96 0.25
N ILE A 99 -11.99 2.54 1.42
CA ILE A 99 -11.40 2.10 2.70
C ILE A 99 -11.80 0.66 3.05
N LYS A 100 -13.06 0.31 2.81
CA LYS A 100 -13.54 -1.07 3.06
C LYS A 100 -12.80 -2.06 2.17
N GLU A 101 -12.60 -1.69 0.91
CA GLU A 101 -11.88 -2.47 -0.09
C GLU A 101 -10.40 -2.61 0.27
N CYS A 102 -9.75 -1.56 0.80
CA CYS A 102 -8.40 -1.67 1.33
C CYS A 102 -8.31 -2.67 2.51
N ILE A 103 -9.28 -2.63 3.43
CA ILE A 103 -9.33 -3.56 4.58
C ILE A 103 -9.51 -4.99 4.08
N GLN A 104 -10.45 -5.22 3.15
CA GLN A 104 -10.67 -6.54 2.55
C GLN A 104 -9.43 -7.05 1.82
N TYR A 105 -8.74 -6.17 1.10
CA TYR A 105 -7.49 -6.50 0.40
C TYR A 105 -6.37 -6.89 1.38
N ALA A 106 -6.24 -6.19 2.50
CA ALA A 106 -5.32 -6.56 3.57
C ALA A 106 -5.68 -7.93 4.19
N GLU A 107 -6.97 -8.16 4.47
CA GLU A 107 -7.47 -9.42 5.01
C GLU A 107 -7.22 -10.60 4.06
N GLU A 108 -7.47 -10.41 2.76
CA GLU A 108 -7.24 -11.41 1.72
C GLU A 108 -5.78 -11.87 1.68
N LEU A 109 -4.84 -10.92 1.85
CA LEU A 109 -3.40 -11.17 1.80
C LEU A 109 -2.79 -11.49 3.17
N GLY A 110 -3.59 -11.55 4.25
CA GLY A 110 -3.11 -11.82 5.60
C GLY A 110 -2.25 -10.69 6.20
N LEU A 111 -2.38 -9.46 5.70
CA LEU A 111 -1.63 -8.30 6.15
C LEU A 111 -2.24 -7.71 7.43
N THR A 112 -1.39 -7.34 8.39
CA THR A 112 -1.84 -6.78 9.67
C THR A 112 -2.06 -5.28 9.58
N ILE A 113 -3.25 -4.79 9.94
CA ILE A 113 -3.53 -3.36 10.04
C ILE A 113 -2.71 -2.75 11.19
N ALA A 114 -2.07 -1.61 10.94
CA ALA A 114 -1.29 -0.87 11.91
C ALA A 114 -2.15 -0.37 13.08
N SER A 115 -1.58 -0.38 14.28
CA SER A 115 -2.26 0.16 15.47
C SER A 115 -2.29 1.68 15.49
N ASP A 116 -3.20 2.25 16.27
CA ASP A 116 -3.26 3.70 16.51
C ASP A 116 -1.93 4.26 17.04
N GLU A 117 -1.21 3.48 17.88
CA GLU A 117 0.10 3.86 18.41
C GLU A 117 1.16 3.99 17.30
N GLN A 118 1.19 3.05 16.35
CA GLN A 118 2.09 3.13 15.19
C GLN A 118 1.78 4.34 14.30
N LEU A 119 0.53 4.82 14.33
CA LEU A 119 0.08 6.01 13.61
C LEU A 119 0.12 7.29 14.46
N GLY A 120 0.65 7.23 15.69
CA GLY A 120 0.74 8.39 16.59
C GLY A 120 -0.61 8.92 17.08
N ILE A 121 -1.68 8.15 16.91
CA ILE A 121 -3.03 8.50 17.35
C ILE A 121 -3.16 8.12 18.83
N LYS A 122 -3.34 9.11 19.69
CA LYS A 122 -3.61 8.89 21.11
C LYS A 122 -5.13 8.73 21.30
N ARG A 123 -5.56 7.56 21.77
CA ARG A 123 -6.94 7.38 22.26
C ARG A 123 -7.10 8.25 23.52
N MET A 124 -8.12 9.12 23.51
CA MET A 124 -8.54 9.93 24.66
C MET A 124 -9.29 9.09 25.69
#